data_AF-A0A1H2ZZ75-F1
#
_entry.id   AF-A0A1H2ZZ75-F1
#
_cell.length_a   1.000
_cell.length_b   1.000
_cell.length_c   1.000
_cell.angle_alpha   90.00
_cell.angle_beta   90.00
_cell.angle_gamma   90.00
#
_symmetry.space_group_name_H-M   'P 1'
#
loop_
_entity.id
_entity.type
_entity.pdbx_description
1 polymer ?
#
loop_
_entity_poly.entity_id
_entity_poly.type
_entity_poly.pdbx_seq_one_letter_code
_entity_poly.pdbx_strand_id
1 'polypeptide(L)'
;MSDAIWKCVYRCAQELTQQGVTPFTRGDLIRCVQRYKSDCGPGSINPIIQGLTENLRGGASGAVGKNLLHSVGRGQFVLRGAATSGSLEKKPSWTSVRSQPGAVREQDKRPTVISHETLEIGGYAFKHICDIEPVKNDDGTVREFTPQDRYENTGRLALNRYGVGPFCKFKISRNIARSGVYALVVDEYVYYIGECENLTNRFNMGYGNISPRNCFAGGQETNCRINNLIFTSVSEGLKATLWFHETSDYKQVESDLRARGKFGWNRT
;
A
#
# COMPACT_ATOMS: atom_id res chain seq x y z
N MET A 1 -18.76 -8.70 -22.85
CA MET A 1 -17.50 -7.92 -22.89
C MET A 1 -17.24 -7.40 -21.47
N SER A 2 -16.13 -7.77 -20.84
CA SER A 2 -15.82 -7.27 -19.49
C SER A 2 -15.54 -5.77 -19.55
N ASP A 3 -16.20 -4.99 -18.69
CA ASP A 3 -15.92 -3.56 -18.58
C ASP A 3 -14.45 -3.36 -18.22
N ALA A 4 -13.75 -2.41 -18.86
CA ALA A 4 -12.37 -2.09 -18.52
C ALA A 4 -12.22 -1.70 -17.04
N ILE A 5 -11.09 -2.02 -16.41
CA ILE A 5 -10.85 -1.76 -14.97
C ILE A 5 -11.04 -0.27 -14.64
N TRP A 6 -10.61 0.64 -15.53
CA TRP A 6 -10.77 2.07 -15.32
C TRP A 6 -12.23 2.53 -15.25
N LYS A 7 -13.14 1.91 -16.01
CA LYS A 7 -14.59 2.21 -15.94
C LYS A 7 -15.15 1.81 -14.59
N CYS A 8 -14.67 0.68 -14.06
CA CYS A 8 -15.08 0.18 -12.76
C CYS A 8 -14.57 1.08 -11.63
N VAL A 9 -13.31 1.53 -11.71
CA VAL A 9 -12.74 2.52 -10.78
C VAL A 9 -13.53 3.82 -10.81
N TYR A 10 -13.86 4.34 -12.00
CA TYR A 10 -14.65 5.56 -12.13
C TYR A 10 -16.07 5.40 -11.58
N ARG A 11 -16.77 4.31 -11.91
CA ARG A 11 -18.10 4.01 -11.35
C ARG A 11 -18.06 3.95 -9.82
N CYS A 12 -17.05 3.30 -9.26
CA CYS A 12 -16.86 3.24 -7.82
C CYS A 12 -16.63 4.62 -7.18
N ALA A 13 -15.85 5.49 -7.83
CA ALA A 13 -15.69 6.86 -7.38
C ALA A 13 -17.03 7.64 -7.40
N GLN A 14 -17.87 7.43 -8.43
CA GLN A 14 -19.21 8.01 -8.50
C GLN A 14 -20.12 7.50 -7.37
N GLU A 15 -20.14 6.20 -7.12
CA GLU A 15 -20.93 5.58 -6.04
C GLU A 15 -20.54 6.12 -4.66
N LEU A 16 -19.24 6.15 -4.36
CA LEU A 16 -18.73 6.67 -3.09
C LEU A 16 -19.11 8.14 -2.90
N THR A 17 -19.00 8.95 -3.97
CA THR A 17 -19.41 10.35 -3.96
C THR A 17 -20.92 10.49 -3.72
N GLN A 18 -21.76 9.71 -4.40
CA GLN A 18 -23.23 9.72 -4.22
C GLN A 18 -23.65 9.28 -2.82
N GLN A 19 -22.87 8.41 -2.18
CA GLN A 19 -23.09 7.97 -0.80
C GLN A 19 -22.58 8.97 0.25
N GLY A 20 -22.02 10.12 -0.18
CA GLY A 20 -21.43 11.11 0.71
C GLY A 20 -20.07 10.71 1.29
N VAL A 21 -19.48 9.61 0.82
CA VAL A 21 -18.12 9.17 1.19
C VAL A 21 -17.13 9.93 0.31
N THR A 22 -16.97 11.23 0.57
CA THR A 22 -16.02 12.10 -0.12
C THR A 22 -15.30 13.02 0.88
N PRO A 23 -13.96 13.11 0.87
CA PRO A 23 -13.06 12.35 0.00
C PRO A 23 -12.99 10.87 0.41
N PHE A 24 -12.81 9.98 -0.57
CA PHE A 24 -12.69 8.53 -0.36
C PHE A 24 -11.23 8.08 -0.42
N THR A 25 -10.90 7.01 0.30
CA THR A 25 -9.54 6.45 0.30
C THR A 25 -9.29 5.56 -0.93
N ARG A 26 -8.02 5.28 -1.20
CA ARG A 26 -7.64 4.24 -2.19
C ARG A 26 -8.25 2.89 -1.83
N GLY A 27 -8.28 2.53 -0.54
CA GLY A 27 -8.89 1.29 -0.07
C GLY A 27 -10.39 1.22 -0.32
N ASP A 28 -11.11 2.34 -0.20
CA ASP A 28 -12.54 2.40 -0.55
C ASP A 28 -12.77 2.09 -2.03
N LEU A 29 -11.94 2.67 -2.91
CA LEU A 29 -12.00 2.37 -4.35
C LEU A 29 -11.68 0.91 -4.65
N ILE A 30 -10.62 0.34 -4.07
CA ILE A 30 -10.24 -1.05 -4.29
C ILE A 30 -11.36 -1.99 -3.81
N ARG A 31 -11.86 -1.81 -2.58
CA ARG A 31 -12.98 -2.60 -2.05
C ARG A 31 -14.20 -2.51 -2.96
N CYS A 32 -14.55 -1.30 -3.40
CA CYS A 32 -15.67 -1.12 -4.32
C CYS A 32 -15.45 -1.86 -5.64
N VAL A 33 -14.28 -1.72 -6.27
CA VAL A 33 -13.95 -2.38 -7.54
C VAL A 33 -14.00 -3.89 -7.40
N GLN A 34 -13.50 -4.43 -6.29
CA GLN A 34 -13.49 -5.86 -6.01
C GLN A 34 -14.89 -6.46 -5.81
N ARG A 35 -15.90 -5.66 -5.43
CA ARG A 35 -17.30 -6.12 -5.45
C ARG A 35 -17.80 -6.42 -6.86
N TYR A 36 -17.27 -5.73 -7.87
CA TYR A 36 -17.62 -5.92 -9.28
C TYR A 36 -16.65 -6.84 -10.02
N LYS A 37 -15.39 -6.90 -9.58
CA LYS A 37 -14.30 -7.69 -10.17
C LYS A 37 -13.42 -8.32 -9.10
N SER A 38 -13.90 -9.42 -8.52
CA SER A 38 -13.21 -10.12 -7.43
C SER A 38 -11.84 -10.70 -7.80
N ASP A 39 -11.59 -10.93 -9.09
CA ASP A 39 -10.33 -11.40 -9.67
C ASP A 39 -9.27 -10.28 -9.83
N CYS A 40 -9.68 -9.02 -9.71
CA CYS A 40 -8.80 -7.87 -9.82
C CYS A 40 -8.18 -7.53 -8.46
N GLY A 41 -6.91 -7.89 -8.29
CA GLY A 41 -6.13 -7.52 -7.11
C GLY A 41 -5.71 -6.04 -7.09
N PRO A 42 -5.29 -5.52 -5.92
CA PRO A 42 -4.79 -4.14 -5.77
C PRO A 42 -3.68 -3.79 -6.77
N GLY A 43 -2.78 -4.73 -7.06
CA GLY A 43 -1.69 -4.55 -8.03
C GLY A 43 -2.16 -4.16 -9.44
N SER A 44 -3.36 -4.57 -9.84
CA SER A 44 -3.96 -4.20 -11.13
C SER A 44 -4.78 -2.91 -11.04
N ILE A 45 -5.35 -2.60 -9.86
CA ILE A 45 -6.26 -1.46 -9.65
C ILE A 45 -5.47 -0.17 -9.38
N ASN A 46 -4.41 -0.22 -8.58
CA ASN A 46 -3.66 0.97 -8.18
C ASN A 46 -3.05 1.75 -9.35
N PRO A 47 -2.38 1.11 -10.33
CA PRO A 47 -1.87 1.84 -11.48
C PRO A 47 -2.97 2.53 -12.28
N ILE A 48 -4.20 2.02 -12.21
CA ILE A 48 -5.38 2.62 -12.86
C ILE A 48 -5.90 3.80 -12.05
N ILE A 49 -6.05 3.69 -10.73
CA ILE A 49 -6.39 4.82 -9.84
C ILE A 49 -5.40 5.97 -10.06
N GLN A 50 -4.10 5.66 -10.06
CA GLN A 50 -3.03 6.62 -10.33
C GLN A 50 -3.14 7.24 -11.73
N GLY A 51 -3.44 6.40 -12.75
CA GLY A 51 -3.63 6.85 -14.13
C GLY A 51 -4.88 7.72 -14.36
N LEU A 52 -5.86 7.68 -13.46
CA LEU A 52 -7.09 8.48 -13.52
C LEU A 52 -7.02 9.78 -12.69
N THR A 53 -5.97 9.95 -11.88
CA THR A 53 -5.84 11.06 -10.92
C THR A 53 -4.97 12.19 -11.48
N GLU A 54 -5.49 13.43 -11.49
CA GLU A 54 -4.88 14.56 -12.20
C GLU A 54 -3.53 15.03 -11.63
N ASN A 55 -3.40 15.04 -10.31
CA ASN A 55 -2.22 15.54 -9.62
C ASN A 55 -1.25 14.45 -9.16
N LEU A 56 -1.42 13.20 -9.62
CA LEU A 56 -0.46 12.12 -9.38
C LEU A 56 0.42 11.85 -10.60
N ARG A 57 1.71 11.63 -10.36
CA ARG A 57 2.69 11.18 -11.37
C ARG A 57 2.59 9.65 -11.54
N GLY A 58 2.91 9.10 -12.71
CA GLY A 58 2.80 7.65 -13.01
C GLY A 58 1.40 7.20 -13.48
N GLY A 59 1.17 5.88 -13.58
CA GLY A 59 -0.09 5.24 -14.00
C GLY A 59 0.06 4.22 -15.15
N ALA A 60 -0.91 3.31 -15.32
CA ALA A 60 -0.91 2.36 -16.44
C ALA A 60 -1.34 3.02 -17.75
N SER A 61 -0.74 2.59 -18.88
CA SER A 61 -0.92 3.14 -20.24
C SER A 61 -2.30 2.94 -20.89
N GLY A 62 -3.36 2.72 -20.10
CA GLY A 62 -4.73 2.44 -20.60
C GLY A 62 -5.84 3.21 -19.87
N ALA A 63 -5.51 4.19 -19.04
CA ALA A 63 -6.48 5.07 -18.40
C ALA A 63 -6.91 6.20 -19.36
N VAL A 64 -8.20 6.56 -19.36
CA VAL A 64 -8.83 7.53 -20.30
C VAL A 64 -8.46 9.00 -20.01
N GLY A 65 -7.21 9.24 -19.58
CA GLY A 65 -6.73 10.55 -19.16
C GLY A 65 -6.82 10.76 -17.65
N LYS A 66 -5.97 11.66 -17.16
CA LYS A 66 -5.77 11.98 -15.74
C LYS A 66 -6.74 13.07 -15.27
N ASN A 67 -8.04 12.94 -15.48
CA ASN A 67 -8.98 14.02 -15.19
C ASN A 67 -10.30 13.53 -14.61
N LEU A 68 -10.33 12.32 -14.04
CA LEU A 68 -11.53 11.79 -13.40
C LEU A 68 -11.46 11.89 -11.88
N LEU A 69 -10.26 11.81 -11.31
CA LEU A 69 -10.02 11.91 -9.87
C LEU A 69 -9.06 13.07 -9.58
N HIS A 70 -9.20 13.66 -8.40
CA HIS A 70 -8.23 14.58 -7.81
C HIS A 70 -7.81 14.03 -6.45
N SER A 71 -6.50 13.91 -6.19
CA SER A 71 -6.03 13.53 -4.86
C SER A 71 -6.02 14.75 -3.95
N VAL A 72 -6.64 14.67 -2.79
CA VAL A 72 -6.65 15.75 -1.78
C VAL A 72 -5.58 15.55 -0.70
N GLY A 73 -4.61 14.66 -0.94
CA GLY A 73 -3.56 14.28 -0.01
C GLY A 73 -3.95 13.09 0.88
N ARG A 74 -2.96 12.48 1.55
CA ARG A 74 -3.13 11.37 2.50
C ARG A 74 -3.90 10.16 1.99
N GLY A 75 -3.69 9.78 0.73
CA GLY A 75 -4.33 8.63 0.12
C GLY A 75 -5.81 8.83 -0.17
N GLN A 76 -6.28 10.08 -0.10
CA GLN A 76 -7.67 10.45 -0.30
C GLN A 76 -7.88 11.08 -1.68
N PHE A 77 -9.06 10.84 -2.24
CA PHE A 77 -9.45 11.19 -3.60
C PHE A 77 -10.86 11.76 -3.61
N VAL A 78 -11.10 12.68 -4.54
CA VAL A 78 -12.43 13.19 -4.88
C VAL A 78 -12.70 12.96 -6.36
N LEU A 79 -13.97 12.76 -6.71
CA LEU A 79 -14.40 12.75 -8.10
C LEU A 79 -14.35 14.16 -8.67
N ARG A 80 -13.68 14.35 -9.81
CA ARG A 80 -13.65 15.64 -10.48
C ARG A 80 -15.03 15.97 -11.04
N GLY A 81 -15.52 17.18 -10.74
CA GLY A 81 -16.87 17.64 -11.13
C GLY A 81 -17.92 17.55 -10.01
N ALA A 82 -17.54 17.15 -8.79
CA ALA A 82 -18.46 17.05 -7.65
C ALA A 82 -18.51 18.29 -6.73
N ALA A 83 -17.72 19.36 -6.95
CA ALA A 83 -17.89 20.60 -6.18
C ALA A 83 -17.29 21.86 -6.84
N THR A 84 -18.16 22.69 -7.40
CA THR A 84 -18.18 24.14 -7.14
C THR A 84 -19.63 24.56 -6.91
N SER A 85 -20.08 24.48 -5.66
CA SER A 85 -21.03 25.44 -5.08
C SER A 85 -20.94 25.27 -3.56
N GLY A 86 -20.73 26.39 -2.88
CA GLY A 86 -20.37 26.42 -1.48
C GLY A 86 -21.54 26.53 -0.50
N SER A 87 -21.12 26.47 0.76
CA SER A 87 -21.71 27.08 1.96
C SER A 87 -22.94 26.42 2.64
N LEU A 88 -22.70 26.19 3.93
CA LEU A 88 -23.57 26.44 5.10
C LEU A 88 -24.80 25.55 5.36
N GLU A 89 -24.62 24.82 6.48
CA GLU A 89 -25.55 24.66 7.60
C GLU A 89 -26.68 23.61 7.61
N LYS A 90 -26.71 22.96 8.79
CA LYS A 90 -27.80 22.42 9.60
C LYS A 90 -28.30 20.99 9.37
N LYS A 91 -28.09 20.19 10.44
CA LYS A 91 -28.85 18.99 10.82
C LYS A 91 -30.37 19.29 10.80
N PRO A 92 -31.20 18.25 10.65
CA PRO A 92 -31.79 17.67 11.85
C PRO A 92 -31.79 16.13 11.89
N SER A 93 -31.94 15.62 13.12
CA SER A 93 -32.30 14.25 13.49
C SER A 93 -33.56 13.76 12.80
N TRP A 94 -33.76 12.44 12.67
CA TRP A 94 -34.89 11.73 13.29
C TRP A 94 -34.62 10.23 13.37
N THR A 95 -35.26 9.63 14.37
CA THR A 95 -35.15 8.31 14.97
C THR A 95 -35.78 7.15 14.18
N SER A 96 -35.19 5.96 14.35
CA SER A 96 -35.77 4.61 14.48
C SER A 96 -37.12 4.29 13.83
N VAL A 97 -37.14 3.31 12.91
CA VAL A 97 -38.08 2.17 12.94
C VAL A 97 -37.38 0.89 12.45
N ARG A 98 -37.54 -0.17 13.24
CA ARG A 98 -37.10 -1.56 13.06
C ARG A 98 -38.17 -2.34 12.28
N SER A 99 -37.78 -3.27 11.40
CA SER A 99 -38.46 -4.56 11.13
C SER A 99 -37.62 -5.45 10.19
N GLN A 100 -37.26 -6.65 10.65
CA GLN A 100 -36.73 -7.81 9.91
C GLN A 100 -37.88 -8.85 9.67
N PRO A 101 -37.70 -10.10 9.18
CA PRO A 101 -36.58 -10.75 8.47
C PRO A 101 -36.99 -11.52 7.18
N GLY A 102 -36.01 -11.88 6.36
CA GLY A 102 -36.15 -12.91 5.32
C GLY A 102 -34.85 -13.68 5.15
N ALA A 103 -34.84 -14.94 5.59
CA ALA A 103 -33.70 -15.84 5.58
C ALA A 103 -33.48 -16.46 4.19
N VAL A 104 -32.25 -16.40 3.67
CA VAL A 104 -31.72 -17.40 2.73
C VAL A 104 -30.26 -17.67 3.11
N ARG A 105 -29.96 -18.96 3.34
CA ARG A 105 -28.63 -19.52 3.57
C ARG A 105 -27.74 -19.32 2.33
N GLU A 106 -26.55 -18.76 2.52
CA GLU A 106 -25.46 -18.92 1.58
C GLU A 106 -24.17 -19.28 2.33
N GLN A 107 -23.48 -20.27 1.81
CA GLN A 107 -22.41 -21.01 2.47
C GLN A 107 -21.12 -20.20 2.59
N ASP A 108 -20.68 -20.05 3.84
CA ASP A 108 -19.32 -19.96 4.36
C ASP A 108 -18.18 -19.65 3.36
N LYS A 109 -18.05 -18.37 2.98
CA LYS A 109 -16.76 -17.75 2.65
C LYS A 109 -16.40 -16.85 3.82
N ARG A 110 -15.60 -17.36 4.76
CA ARG A 110 -15.17 -16.60 5.93
C ARG A 110 -14.48 -15.31 5.48
N PRO A 111 -14.98 -14.13 5.86
CA PRO A 111 -14.22 -12.90 5.76
C PRO A 111 -12.98 -13.06 6.64
N THR A 112 -11.81 -12.66 6.14
CA THR A 112 -10.59 -12.50 6.93
C THR A 112 -10.95 -11.68 8.17
N VAL A 113 -10.93 -12.31 9.34
CA VAL A 113 -11.17 -11.64 10.62
C VAL A 113 -9.92 -10.83 10.90
N ILE A 114 -9.95 -9.55 10.59
CA ILE A 114 -8.93 -8.61 11.08
C ILE A 114 -9.27 -8.37 12.56
N SER A 115 -8.66 -9.17 13.44
CA SER A 115 -8.44 -8.70 14.80
C SER A 115 -7.28 -7.72 14.73
N HIS A 116 -7.35 -6.59 15.44
CA HIS A 116 -6.35 -5.52 15.35
C HIS A 116 -4.91 -5.94 15.73
N GLU A 117 -4.69 -7.19 16.16
CA GLU A 117 -3.39 -7.72 16.57
C GLU A 117 -2.85 -8.83 15.66
N THR A 118 -3.71 -9.49 14.85
CA THR A 118 -3.31 -10.61 13.99
C THR A 118 -3.93 -10.56 12.60
N LEU A 119 -3.09 -10.82 11.60
CA LEU A 119 -3.42 -10.88 10.17
C LEU A 119 -3.16 -12.30 9.66
N GLU A 120 -4.15 -12.91 9.04
CA GLU A 120 -4.00 -14.25 8.45
C GLU A 120 -3.69 -14.14 6.95
N ILE A 121 -2.58 -14.74 6.52
CA ILE A 121 -2.17 -14.78 5.11
C ILE A 121 -1.87 -16.23 4.77
N GLY A 122 -2.64 -16.81 3.84
CA GLY A 122 -2.39 -18.18 3.35
C GLY A 122 -2.43 -19.28 4.42
N GLY A 123 -3.13 -19.06 5.54
CA GLY A 123 -3.19 -19.97 6.69
C GLY A 123 -2.10 -19.73 7.75
N TYR A 124 -1.24 -18.73 7.57
CA TYR A 124 -0.23 -18.33 8.55
C TYR A 124 -0.68 -17.07 9.28
N ALA A 125 -0.57 -17.08 10.61
CA ALA A 125 -0.87 -15.92 11.44
C ALA A 125 0.35 -15.00 11.56
N PHE A 126 0.17 -13.74 11.17
CA PHE A 126 1.14 -12.66 11.32
C PHE A 126 0.70 -11.74 12.45
N LYS A 127 1.65 -11.35 13.30
CA LYS A 127 1.43 -10.34 14.35
C LYS A 127 1.78 -8.96 13.83
N HIS A 128 0.99 -7.95 14.19
CA HIS A 128 1.38 -6.55 13.94
C HIS A 128 2.64 -6.23 14.74
N ILE A 129 3.62 -5.61 14.08
CA ILE A 129 4.87 -5.19 14.70
C ILE A 129 4.85 -3.69 14.97
N CYS A 130 4.63 -2.89 13.93
CA CYS A 130 4.53 -1.45 14.04
C CYS A 130 3.94 -0.83 12.78
N ASP A 131 3.51 0.42 12.92
CA ASP A 131 3.36 1.31 11.78
C ASP A 131 4.76 1.76 11.32
N ILE A 132 4.96 1.88 10.00
CA ILE A 132 6.22 2.37 9.45
C ILE A 132 6.14 3.90 9.43
N GLU A 133 6.96 4.51 10.28
CA GLU A 133 7.01 5.97 10.44
C GLU A 133 8.36 6.53 9.93
N PRO A 134 8.39 7.03 8.67
CA PRO A 134 9.51 7.79 8.17
C PRO A 134 9.82 9.05 8.97
N VAL A 135 11.09 9.43 9.02
CA VAL A 135 11.53 10.75 9.46
C VAL A 135 10.84 11.82 8.60
N LYS A 136 10.31 12.86 9.25
CA LYS A 136 9.59 13.96 8.60
C LYS A 136 10.40 15.27 8.65
N ASN A 137 10.07 16.18 7.76
CA ASN A 137 10.46 17.58 7.85
C ASN A 137 9.54 18.33 8.83
N ASP A 138 9.88 19.57 9.14
CA ASP A 138 9.13 20.40 10.09
C ASP A 138 7.70 20.70 9.61
N ASP A 139 7.48 20.69 8.29
CA ASP A 139 6.16 20.83 7.65
C ASP A 139 5.32 19.53 7.66
N GLY A 140 5.85 18.44 8.24
CA GLY A 140 5.21 17.14 8.31
C GLY A 140 5.33 16.27 7.06
N THR A 141 5.99 16.74 6.00
CA THR A 141 6.29 15.93 4.81
C THR A 141 7.34 14.86 5.11
N VAL A 142 7.30 13.72 4.41
CA VAL A 142 8.34 12.68 4.56
C VAL A 142 9.67 13.23 4.07
N ARG A 143 10.71 13.15 4.91
CA ARG A 143 12.04 13.63 4.55
C ARG A 143 12.67 12.72 3.49
N GLU A 144 13.07 13.32 2.38
CA GLU A 144 13.80 12.68 1.31
C GLU A 144 15.29 12.51 1.63
N PHE A 145 15.86 11.38 1.20
CA PHE A 145 17.28 11.08 1.32
C PHE A 145 17.84 10.58 -0.01
N THR A 146 19.04 11.05 -0.35
CA THR A 146 19.85 10.64 -1.52
C THR A 146 21.20 10.05 -1.04
N PRO A 147 21.22 8.83 -0.48
CA PRO A 147 22.41 8.25 0.11
C PRO A 147 23.55 8.04 -0.90
N GLN A 148 23.24 7.90 -2.20
CA GLN A 148 24.23 7.72 -3.25
C GLN A 148 25.29 8.83 -3.31
N ASP A 149 24.93 10.06 -2.92
CA ASP A 149 25.83 11.22 -2.96
C ASP A 149 26.99 11.10 -1.95
N ARG A 150 26.85 10.22 -0.96
CA ARG A 150 27.85 9.98 0.09
C ARG A 150 28.76 8.78 -0.22
N TYR A 151 28.60 8.12 -1.37
CA TYR A 151 29.42 6.96 -1.72
C TYR A 151 30.68 7.40 -2.45
N GLU A 152 31.85 7.04 -1.92
CA GLU A 152 33.12 7.17 -2.64
C GLU A 152 33.20 6.14 -3.78
N ASN A 153 32.66 6.51 -4.93
CA ASN A 153 32.55 5.65 -6.10
C ASN A 153 33.83 5.61 -6.94
N THR A 154 34.94 5.18 -6.34
CA THR A 154 36.26 5.09 -7.01
C THR A 154 36.22 4.24 -8.27
N GLY A 155 35.39 3.20 -8.30
CA GLY A 155 35.16 2.32 -9.46
C GLY A 155 34.21 2.87 -10.53
N ARG A 156 33.71 4.12 -10.39
CA ARG A 156 32.76 4.76 -11.33
C ARG A 156 31.57 3.86 -11.71
N LEU A 157 31.07 3.11 -10.73
CA LEU A 157 29.92 2.24 -10.92
C LEU A 157 28.70 3.07 -11.32
N ALA A 158 27.90 2.59 -12.27
CA ALA A 158 26.60 3.17 -12.54
C ALA A 158 25.63 2.92 -11.37
N LEU A 159 24.63 3.77 -11.22
CA LEU A 159 23.50 3.47 -10.34
C LEU A 159 22.76 2.25 -10.87
N ASN A 160 22.25 1.41 -9.97
CA ASN A 160 21.32 0.36 -10.36
C ASN A 160 19.92 0.94 -10.63
N ARG A 161 19.00 0.09 -11.11
CA ARG A 161 17.66 0.50 -11.55
C ARG A 161 16.86 1.28 -10.49
N TYR A 162 17.15 1.06 -9.21
CA TYR A 162 16.43 1.69 -8.09
C TYR A 162 17.32 2.62 -7.27
N GLY A 163 18.57 2.84 -7.70
CA GLY A 163 19.58 3.58 -6.94
C GLY A 163 19.41 5.09 -6.91
N VAL A 164 18.54 5.64 -7.77
CA VAL A 164 18.27 7.09 -7.86
C VAL A 164 17.48 7.58 -6.64
N GLY A 165 16.61 6.74 -6.08
CA GLY A 165 15.65 7.15 -5.03
C GLY A 165 14.46 7.94 -5.59
N PRO A 166 13.85 8.85 -4.81
CA PRO A 166 14.21 9.23 -3.44
C PRO A 166 13.98 8.10 -2.43
N PHE A 167 14.60 8.22 -1.25
CA PHE A 167 14.44 7.26 -0.15
C PHE A 167 13.94 7.95 1.11
N CYS A 168 13.34 7.16 2.01
CA CYS A 168 13.04 7.58 3.38
C CYS A 168 14.01 6.94 4.38
N LYS A 169 13.99 7.42 5.63
CA LYS A 169 14.58 6.71 6.76
C LYS A 169 13.53 6.42 7.80
N PHE A 170 13.55 5.23 8.37
CA PHE A 170 12.68 4.81 9.47
C PHE A 170 13.38 3.71 10.26
N LYS A 171 12.84 3.37 11.44
CA LYS A 171 13.34 2.27 12.27
C LYS A 171 12.19 1.50 12.89
N ILE A 172 12.41 0.21 13.09
CA ILE A 172 11.58 -0.65 13.93
C ILE A 172 12.28 -0.93 15.25
N SER A 173 11.52 -1.43 16.23
CA SER A 173 12.09 -1.82 17.53
C SER A 173 13.23 -2.83 17.38
N ARG A 174 14.27 -2.68 18.21
CA ARG A 174 15.47 -3.53 18.17
C ARG A 174 15.33 -4.86 18.92
N ASN A 175 14.22 -5.07 19.61
CA ASN A 175 13.96 -6.26 20.43
C ASN A 175 13.33 -7.42 19.65
N ILE A 176 13.36 -7.40 18.31
CA ILE A 176 12.74 -8.42 17.44
C ILE A 176 13.83 -9.06 16.58
N ALA A 177 14.84 -9.62 17.23
CA ALA A 177 15.94 -10.34 16.59
C ALA A 177 15.54 -11.81 16.35
N ARG A 178 14.52 -12.02 15.50
CA ARG A 178 13.93 -13.32 15.21
C ARG A 178 13.90 -13.60 13.70
N SER A 179 13.95 -14.87 13.34
CA SER A 179 13.77 -15.35 11.97
C SER A 179 12.29 -15.52 11.66
N GLY A 180 11.92 -15.36 10.39
CA GLY A 180 10.53 -15.50 9.98
C GLY A 180 10.21 -14.84 8.65
N VAL A 181 8.92 -14.72 8.40
CA VAL A 181 8.36 -14.08 7.21
C VAL A 181 7.65 -12.80 7.64
N TYR A 182 7.90 -11.70 6.93
CA TYR A 182 7.21 -10.44 7.16
C TYR A 182 6.31 -10.06 5.98
N ALA A 183 5.26 -9.32 6.31
CA ALA A 183 4.37 -8.69 5.36
C ALA A 183 4.42 -7.17 5.49
N LEU A 184 4.59 -6.46 4.38
CA LEU A 184 4.32 -5.03 4.30
C LEU A 184 2.89 -4.82 3.83
N VAL A 185 2.11 -4.19 4.69
CA VAL A 185 0.70 -3.89 4.44
C VAL A 185 0.56 -2.39 4.23
N VAL A 186 -0.08 -1.98 3.15
CA VAL A 186 -0.38 -0.58 2.84
C VAL A 186 -1.89 -0.41 2.69
N ASP A 187 -2.48 0.45 3.51
CA ASP A 187 -3.95 0.65 3.60
C ASP A 187 -4.73 -0.67 3.63
N GLU A 188 -4.39 -1.55 4.56
CA GLU A 188 -5.04 -2.88 4.77
C GLU A 188 -4.77 -3.93 3.68
N TYR A 189 -3.95 -3.65 2.65
CA TYR A 189 -3.59 -4.62 1.63
C TYR A 189 -2.15 -5.11 1.79
N VAL A 190 -1.94 -6.42 1.69
CA VAL A 190 -0.59 -7.01 1.66
C VAL A 190 0.07 -6.74 0.31
N TYR A 191 1.14 -5.94 0.31
CA TYR A 191 1.90 -5.61 -0.91
C TYR A 191 3.17 -6.42 -1.05
N TYR A 192 3.80 -6.79 0.06
CA TYR A 192 5.08 -7.47 0.01
C TYR A 192 5.14 -8.58 1.04
N ILE A 193 5.59 -9.76 0.62
CA ILE A 193 6.03 -10.85 1.48
C ILE A 193 7.54 -10.99 1.32
N GLY A 194 8.27 -11.04 2.42
CA GLY A 194 9.69 -11.32 2.41
C GLY A 194 10.12 -12.12 3.61
N GLU A 195 11.30 -12.72 3.53
CA GLU A 195 11.88 -13.50 4.62
C GLU A 195 13.07 -12.79 5.24
N CYS A 196 13.39 -13.19 6.48
CA CYS A 196 14.64 -12.82 7.12
C CYS A 196 15.06 -13.82 8.21
N GLU A 197 16.36 -13.95 8.41
CA GLU A 197 16.95 -14.59 9.60
C GLU A 197 16.85 -13.70 10.85
N ASN A 198 16.82 -12.37 10.66
CA ASN A 198 16.74 -11.39 11.73
C ASN A 198 15.94 -10.17 11.26
N LEU A 199 14.71 -10.02 11.79
CA LEU A 199 13.80 -8.95 11.40
C LEU A 199 14.37 -7.55 11.68
N THR A 200 14.96 -7.37 12.86
CA THR A 200 15.59 -6.09 13.24
C THR A 200 16.66 -5.67 12.24
N ASN A 201 17.54 -6.59 11.84
CA ASN A 201 18.60 -6.30 10.86
C ASN A 201 18.03 -6.05 9.47
N ARG A 202 17.07 -6.86 9.02
CA ARG A 202 16.44 -6.72 7.69
C ARG A 202 15.84 -5.33 7.49
N PHE A 203 15.17 -4.82 8.52
CA PHE A 203 14.55 -3.51 8.48
C PHE A 203 15.54 -2.39 8.80
N ASN A 204 16.22 -2.39 9.94
CA ASN A 204 17.02 -1.24 10.36
C ASN A 204 18.33 -1.07 9.57
N MET A 205 18.90 -2.15 9.03
CA MET A 205 20.13 -2.12 8.22
C MET A 205 19.87 -2.30 6.71
N GLY A 206 18.67 -2.76 6.34
CA GLY A 206 18.21 -2.89 4.96
C GLY A 206 17.26 -1.75 4.60
N TYR A 207 15.95 -1.97 4.80
CA TYR A 207 14.92 -1.10 4.26
C TYR A 207 14.83 0.28 4.91
N GLY A 208 15.07 0.41 6.21
CA GLY A 208 14.92 1.65 6.97
C GLY A 208 16.09 2.63 6.84
N ASN A 209 17.22 2.18 6.29
CA ASN A 209 18.40 3.01 6.10
C ASN A 209 19.22 2.51 4.90
N ILE A 210 18.95 3.06 3.72
CA ILE A 210 19.64 2.67 2.49
C ILE A 210 21.13 3.06 2.57
N SER A 211 21.98 2.04 2.61
CA SER A 211 23.43 2.20 2.49
C SER A 211 23.78 2.75 1.09
N PRO A 212 24.69 3.73 0.98
CA PRO A 212 25.10 4.30 -0.31
C PRO A 212 25.50 3.25 -1.35
N ARG A 213 26.26 2.22 -0.94
CA ARG A 213 26.68 1.09 -1.80
C ARG A 213 25.51 0.38 -2.48
N ASN A 214 24.35 0.28 -1.81
CA ASN A 214 23.17 -0.41 -2.36
C ASN A 214 22.58 0.32 -3.57
N CYS A 215 22.92 1.60 -3.79
CA CYS A 215 22.41 2.38 -4.91
C CYS A 215 23.15 2.09 -6.23
N PHE A 216 24.33 1.50 -6.17
CA PHE A 216 25.18 1.25 -7.34
C PHE A 216 25.05 -0.19 -7.87
N ALA A 217 25.52 -0.42 -9.09
CA ALA A 217 25.59 -1.75 -9.72
C ALA A 217 26.29 -2.76 -8.78
N GLY A 218 25.73 -3.97 -8.69
CA GLY A 218 26.17 -5.00 -7.72
C GLY A 218 25.76 -4.75 -6.26
N GLY A 219 25.01 -3.69 -5.98
CA GLY A 219 24.39 -3.44 -4.67
C GLY A 219 23.06 -4.19 -4.49
N GLN A 220 22.49 -4.12 -3.28
CA GLN A 220 21.21 -4.77 -2.98
C GLN A 220 20.01 -3.95 -3.48
N GLU A 221 19.62 -4.15 -4.75
CA GLU A 221 18.51 -3.44 -5.37
C GLU A 221 17.19 -3.54 -4.62
N THR A 222 16.92 -4.71 -4.01
CA THR A 222 15.68 -4.95 -3.25
C THR A 222 15.53 -3.95 -2.12
N ASN A 223 16.63 -3.56 -1.46
CA ASN A 223 16.57 -2.59 -0.38
C ASN A 223 16.14 -1.23 -0.91
N CYS A 224 16.79 -0.74 -1.96
CA CYS A 224 16.45 0.52 -2.61
C CYS A 224 15.00 0.53 -3.08
N ARG A 225 14.57 -0.53 -3.77
CA ARG A 225 13.21 -0.63 -4.30
C ARG A 225 12.15 -0.63 -3.20
N ILE A 226 12.29 -1.47 -2.19
CA ILE A 226 11.29 -1.57 -1.12
C ILE A 226 11.23 -0.27 -0.31
N ASN A 227 12.36 0.36 0.00
CA ASN A 227 12.36 1.66 0.66
C ASN A 227 11.67 2.74 -0.21
N ASN A 228 11.99 2.82 -1.50
CA ASN A 228 11.37 3.80 -2.38
C ASN A 228 9.85 3.59 -2.53
N LEU A 229 9.39 2.33 -2.52
CA LEU A 229 7.95 2.01 -2.51
C LEU A 229 7.27 2.43 -1.19
N ILE A 230 7.93 2.22 -0.05
CA ILE A 230 7.46 2.73 1.25
C ILE A 230 7.41 4.26 1.24
N PHE A 231 8.50 4.92 0.81
CA PHE A 231 8.56 6.38 0.69
C PHE A 231 7.39 6.90 -0.16
N THR A 232 7.20 6.35 -1.36
CA THR A 232 6.14 6.79 -2.28
C THR A 232 4.77 6.63 -1.64
N SER A 233 4.51 5.48 -1.00
CA SER A 233 3.23 5.19 -0.36
C SER A 233 2.92 6.15 0.80
N VAL A 234 3.90 6.37 1.68
CA VAL A 234 3.72 7.23 2.86
C VAL A 234 3.75 8.71 2.49
N SER A 235 4.46 9.11 1.44
CA SER A 235 4.42 10.49 0.90
C SER A 235 3.08 10.80 0.22
N GLU A 236 2.44 9.79 -0.37
CA GLU A 236 1.03 9.87 -0.77
C GLU A 236 0.09 9.86 0.45
N GLY A 237 0.62 9.57 1.64
CA GLY A 237 -0.03 9.49 2.95
C GLY A 237 -0.97 8.30 3.12
N LEU A 238 -0.65 7.20 2.44
CA LEU A 238 -1.13 5.87 2.77
C LEU A 238 -0.46 5.39 4.06
N LYS A 239 -1.16 4.54 4.82
CA LYS A 239 -0.61 3.92 6.03
C LYS A 239 0.16 2.65 5.66
N ALA A 240 1.46 2.62 5.93
CA ALA A 240 2.29 1.42 5.81
C ALA A 240 2.51 0.77 7.19
N THR A 241 2.32 -0.55 7.29
CA THR A 241 2.49 -1.32 8.53
C THR A 241 3.32 -2.57 8.27
N LEU A 242 4.04 -3.00 9.31
CA LEU A 242 4.86 -4.21 9.31
C LEU A 242 4.16 -5.29 10.13
N TRP A 243 4.04 -6.47 9.54
CA TRP A 243 3.51 -7.67 10.17
C TRP A 243 4.52 -8.80 10.08
N PHE A 244 4.52 -9.71 11.06
CA PHE A 244 5.54 -10.75 11.15
C PHE A 244 5.00 -12.10 11.64
N HIS A 245 5.41 -13.15 10.95
CA HIS A 245 5.24 -14.55 11.32
C HIS A 245 6.61 -15.12 11.68
N GLU A 246 6.86 -15.29 12.98
CA GLU A 246 8.09 -15.87 13.51
C GLU A 246 8.14 -17.37 13.19
N THR A 247 9.20 -17.82 12.54
CA THR A 247 9.41 -19.24 12.19
C THR A 247 10.87 -19.49 11.81
N SER A 248 11.35 -20.72 12.01
CA SER A 248 12.62 -21.21 11.46
C SER A 248 12.51 -21.60 9.99
N ASP A 249 11.30 -21.94 9.52
CA ASP A 249 11.05 -22.48 8.16
C ASP A 249 10.70 -21.36 7.16
N TYR A 250 11.24 -20.16 7.40
CA TYR A 250 10.87 -18.92 6.72
C TYR A 250 10.99 -18.99 5.19
N LYS A 251 11.93 -19.78 4.66
CA LYS A 251 12.09 -20.00 3.21
C LYS A 251 10.90 -20.77 2.62
N GLN A 252 10.47 -21.83 3.30
CA GLN A 252 9.34 -22.64 2.84
C GLN A 252 8.04 -21.84 2.94
N VAL A 253 7.83 -21.12 4.05
CA VAL A 253 6.65 -20.29 4.27
C VAL A 253 6.58 -19.14 3.24
N GLU A 254 7.68 -18.44 2.97
CA GLU A 254 7.71 -17.38 1.95
C GLU A 254 7.40 -17.92 0.55
N SER A 255 7.99 -19.07 0.19
CA SER A 255 7.73 -19.73 -1.09
C SER A 255 6.26 -20.14 -1.24
N ASP A 256 5.67 -20.75 -0.20
CA ASP A 256 4.27 -21.17 -0.20
C ASP A 256 3.32 -19.97 -0.35
N LEU A 257 3.56 -18.90 0.42
CA LEU A 257 2.77 -17.67 0.32
C LEU A 257 2.87 -17.03 -1.07
N ARG A 258 4.08 -16.96 -1.64
CA ARG A 258 4.30 -16.37 -2.97
C ARG A 258 3.74 -17.23 -4.11
N ALA A 259 3.63 -18.54 -3.93
CA ALA A 259 2.97 -19.41 -4.89
C ALA A 259 1.44 -19.22 -4.89
N ARG A 260 0.85 -18.94 -3.74
CA ARG A 260 -0.62 -18.79 -3.57
C ARG A 260 -1.15 -17.40 -3.90
N GLY A 261 -0.29 -16.37 -3.88
CA GLY A 261 -0.70 -14.98 -3.99
C GLY A 261 0.15 -14.14 -4.92
N LYS A 262 -0.47 -13.14 -5.54
CA LYS A 262 0.24 -12.05 -6.23
C LYS A 262 0.25 -10.81 -5.37
N PHE A 263 1.41 -10.51 -4.80
CA PHE A 263 1.61 -9.32 -3.98
C PHE A 263 2.25 -8.22 -4.83
N GLY A 264 1.67 -7.01 -4.80
CA GLY A 264 2.00 -5.94 -5.76
C GLY A 264 3.46 -5.50 -5.78
N TRP A 265 4.22 -5.76 -4.71
CA TRP A 265 5.64 -5.45 -4.61
C TRP A 265 6.53 -6.69 -4.68
N ASN A 266 6.02 -7.92 -4.72
CA ASN A 266 6.87 -9.08 -5.03
C ASN A 266 7.12 -9.12 -6.54
N ARG A 267 8.36 -9.39 -6.95
CA ARG A 267 8.68 -9.65 -8.36
C ARG A 267 8.18 -11.05 -8.72
N THR A 268 7.59 -11.18 -9.91
CA THR A 268 7.25 -12.44 -10.57
C THR A 268 8.49 -13.09 -11.13
#